data_AF-A0A6P5BMU1-F1
#
_entry.id   AF-A0A6P5BMU1-F1
#
_cell.length_a   1.000
_cell.length_b   1.000
_cell.length_c   1.000
_cell.angle_alpha   90.00
_cell.angle_beta   90.00
_cell.angle_gamma   90.00
#
_symmetry.space_group_name_H-M   'P 1'
#
loop_
_entity.id
_entity.type
_entity.pdbx_description
1 polymer ?
#
loop_
_entity_poly.entity_id
_entity_poly.type
_entity_poly.pdbx_seq_one_letter_code
_entity_poly.pdbx_strand_id
1 'polypeptide(L)'
;MLGSERGVVEEWLSEFKALPDTQITNYAATLHRKKTLVPALYKVIQDSNNELLEPVCHQLFELYRSSEVRLKRFTLQFLPELMWVYLRLTVSRDRQSNGCIEALLLGIYNLEIADKDGNNKVLSFTIPSLSKPSIYHEPSTIGSMALTEGALCQHDLIRVVYSDLHPQRETFTAQNRFEVLSFLMLCYNSAIVYMPASSYQSLCRMGSR
;
A
#
# COMPACT_ATOMS: atom_id res chain seq x y z
N MET A 1 -4.70 11.71 30.31
CA MET A 1 -4.38 10.51 29.49
C MET A 1 -3.72 10.83 28.14
N LEU A 2 -3.93 11.99 27.51
CA LEU A 2 -3.31 12.38 26.23
C LEU A 2 -1.76 12.44 26.24
N GLY A 3 -1.14 12.79 27.37
CA GLY A 3 0.33 12.87 27.50
C GLY A 3 1.05 11.52 27.31
N SER A 4 0.37 10.40 27.57
CA SER A 4 0.96 9.07 27.40
C SER A 4 1.05 8.65 25.93
N GLU A 5 0.13 9.11 25.08
CA GLU A 5 0.07 8.71 23.67
C GLU A 5 1.01 9.56 22.81
N ARG A 6 1.10 10.86 23.10
CA ARG A 6 2.08 11.77 22.50
C ARG A 6 3.51 11.26 22.74
N GLY A 7 3.84 10.90 23.98
CA GLY A 7 5.16 10.39 24.34
C GLY A 7 5.55 9.11 23.60
N VAL A 8 4.60 8.18 23.38
CA VAL A 8 4.84 6.94 22.62
C VAL A 8 5.22 7.24 21.16
N VAL A 9 4.58 8.22 20.53
CA VAL A 9 4.88 8.61 19.15
C VAL A 9 6.21 9.36 19.07
N GLU A 10 6.48 10.29 20.00
CA GLU A 10 7.74 11.03 20.07
C GLU A 10 8.95 10.11 20.33
N GLU A 11 8.80 9.11 21.20
CA GLU A 11 9.81 8.07 21.42
C GLU A 11 10.06 7.26 20.14
N TRP A 12 8.98 6.82 19.46
CA TRP A 12 9.09 6.09 18.20
C TRP A 12 9.78 6.90 17.09
N LEU A 13 9.48 8.21 17.00
CA LEU A 13 10.14 9.13 16.08
C LEU A 13 11.64 9.26 16.39
N SER A 14 11.96 9.44 17.66
CA SER A 14 13.35 9.63 18.11
C SER A 14 14.19 8.37 17.94
N GLU A 15 13.63 7.20 18.27
CA GLU A 15 14.32 5.91 18.15
C GLU A 15 14.70 5.60 16.70
N PHE A 16 13.79 5.80 15.75
CA PHE A 16 14.08 5.53 14.35
C PHE A 16 15.08 6.54 13.77
N LYS A 17 14.98 7.82 14.14
CA LYS A 17 15.94 8.85 13.72
C LYS A 17 17.38 8.57 14.18
N ALA A 18 17.54 7.95 15.35
CA ALA A 18 18.83 7.57 15.89
C ALA A 18 19.31 6.16 15.46
N LEU A 19 18.50 5.43 14.68
CA LEU A 19 18.76 4.05 14.31
C LEU A 19 19.81 3.95 13.20
N PRO A 20 20.92 3.21 13.39
CA PRO A 20 21.87 2.93 12.31
C PRO A 20 21.26 2.02 11.24
N ASP A 21 21.67 2.18 9.98
CA ASP A 21 21.19 1.36 8.86
C ASP A 21 21.36 -0.16 9.09
N THR A 22 22.42 -0.54 9.81
CA THR A 22 22.71 -1.94 10.17
C THR A 22 21.69 -2.56 11.13
N GLN A 23 20.87 -1.76 11.80
CA GLN A 23 19.86 -2.19 12.77
C GLN A 23 18.43 -2.15 12.23
N ILE A 24 18.21 -1.67 11.00
CA ILE A 24 16.88 -1.55 10.39
C ILE A 24 16.14 -2.89 10.39
N THR A 25 16.81 -3.99 10.02
CA THR A 25 16.22 -5.34 10.03
C THR A 25 15.78 -5.78 11.42
N ASN A 26 16.59 -5.47 12.45
CA ASN A 26 16.28 -5.81 13.84
C ASN A 26 15.12 -4.98 14.38
N TYR A 27 15.11 -3.68 14.09
CA TYR A 27 14.01 -2.78 14.43
C TYR A 27 12.69 -3.24 13.78
N ALA A 28 12.72 -3.60 12.49
CA ALA A 28 11.55 -4.12 11.79
C ALA A 28 11.02 -5.41 12.43
N ALA A 29 11.89 -6.23 12.99
CA ALA A 29 11.52 -7.45 13.70
C ALA A 29 10.86 -7.17 15.06
N THR A 30 11.14 -6.05 15.72
CA THR A 30 10.64 -5.75 17.08
C THR A 30 9.46 -4.78 17.10
N LEU A 31 9.21 -4.05 16.00
CA LEU A 31 8.18 -3.01 15.93
C LEU A 31 6.78 -3.48 16.34
N HIS A 32 6.40 -4.71 15.99
CA HIS A 32 5.12 -5.31 16.36
C HIS A 32 4.91 -5.45 17.88
N ARG A 33 5.99 -5.42 18.69
CA ARG A 33 5.93 -5.50 20.16
C ARG A 33 5.40 -4.21 20.79
N LYS A 34 5.46 -3.08 20.06
CA LYS A 34 4.96 -1.76 20.51
C LYS A 34 3.45 -1.66 20.36
N LYS A 35 2.70 -2.40 21.19
CA LYS A 35 1.24 -2.54 21.07
C LYS A 35 0.47 -1.22 21.16
N THR A 36 1.02 -0.21 21.86
CA THR A 36 0.41 1.12 22.02
C THR A 36 0.67 2.06 20.84
N LEU A 37 1.67 1.77 20.02
CA LEU A 37 2.09 2.65 18.93
C LEU A 37 1.03 2.75 17.82
N VAL A 38 0.52 1.61 17.34
CA VAL A 38 -0.44 1.60 16.22
C VAL A 38 -1.71 2.41 16.55
N PRO A 39 -2.38 2.22 17.71
CA PRO A 39 -3.50 3.07 18.10
C PRO A 39 -3.14 4.57 18.21
N ALA A 40 -1.95 4.90 18.73
CA ALA A 40 -1.51 6.29 18.83
C ALA A 40 -1.28 6.92 17.44
N LEU A 41 -0.69 6.19 16.50
CA LEU A 41 -0.50 6.64 15.12
C LEU A 41 -1.84 6.87 14.40
N TYR A 42 -2.84 5.98 14.58
CA TYR A 42 -4.19 6.21 14.04
C TYR A 42 -4.78 7.53 14.56
N LYS A 43 -4.63 7.83 15.85
CA LYS A 43 -5.12 9.09 16.44
C LYS A 43 -4.43 10.32 15.83
N VAL A 44 -3.11 10.27 15.66
CA VAL A 44 -2.35 11.34 15.00
C VAL A 44 -2.83 11.53 13.55
N ILE A 45 -3.03 10.45 12.79
CA ILE A 45 -3.50 10.52 11.40
C ILE A 45 -4.93 11.08 11.31
N GLN A 46 -5.79 10.72 12.26
CA GLN A 46 -7.20 11.14 12.27
C GLN A 46 -7.39 12.64 12.58
N ASP A 47 -6.51 13.19 13.40
CA ASP A 47 -6.48 14.59 13.82
C ASP A 47 -5.57 15.42 12.90
N SER A 48 -6.17 16.10 11.92
CA SER A 48 -5.46 16.89 10.91
C SER A 48 -4.72 18.10 11.49
N ASN A 49 -5.03 18.51 12.73
CA ASN A 49 -4.37 19.62 13.42
C ASN A 49 -3.27 19.15 14.37
N ASN A 50 -2.94 17.85 14.38
CA ASN A 50 -1.96 17.29 15.27
C ASN A 50 -0.53 17.70 14.84
N GLU A 51 0.22 18.31 15.76
CA GLU A 51 1.62 18.74 15.55
C GLU A 51 2.55 17.60 15.11
N LEU A 52 2.22 16.35 15.45
CA LEU A 52 3.03 15.18 15.12
C LEU A 52 2.68 14.59 13.74
N LEU A 53 1.67 15.10 13.03
CA LEU A 53 1.22 14.51 11.78
C LEU A 53 2.32 14.54 10.71
N GLU A 54 2.97 15.69 10.51
CA GLU A 54 4.04 15.84 9.53
C GLU A 54 5.25 14.91 9.79
N PRO A 55 5.85 14.88 11.00
CA PRO A 55 6.96 13.96 11.27
C PRO A 55 6.54 12.49 11.21
N VAL A 56 5.29 12.16 11.57
CA VAL A 56 4.75 10.80 11.39
C VAL A 56 4.68 10.43 9.91
N CYS A 57 4.12 11.30 9.06
CA CYS A 57 4.05 11.07 7.61
C CYS A 57 5.45 10.90 7.01
N HIS A 58 6.41 11.75 7.41
CA HIS A 58 7.79 11.65 6.95
C HIS A 58 8.44 10.33 7.37
N GLN A 59 8.32 9.93 8.64
CA GLN A 59 8.90 8.67 9.10
C GLN A 59 8.21 7.45 8.46
N LEU A 60 6.89 7.48 8.26
CA LEU A 60 6.19 6.43 7.53
C LEU A 60 6.70 6.28 6.09
N PHE A 61 7.03 7.39 5.43
CA PHE A 61 7.67 7.38 4.11
C PHE A 61 9.07 6.75 4.16
N GLU A 62 9.92 7.14 5.11
CA GLU A 62 11.26 6.56 5.26
C GLU A 62 11.21 5.05 5.57
N LEU A 63 10.29 4.62 6.43
CA LEU A 63 10.02 3.20 6.68
C LEU A 63 9.60 2.48 5.39
N TYR A 64 8.77 3.10 4.56
CA TYR A 64 8.33 2.51 3.29
C TYR A 64 9.44 2.46 2.24
N ARG A 65 10.30 3.48 2.21
CA ARG A 65 11.45 3.56 1.31
C ARG A 65 12.52 2.50 1.63
N SER A 66 12.57 2.02 2.87
CA SER A 66 13.49 0.94 3.24
C SER A 66 13.27 -0.33 2.39
N SER A 67 14.33 -1.13 2.23
CA SER A 67 14.25 -2.43 1.56
C SER A 67 13.54 -3.51 2.40
N GLU A 68 13.17 -3.21 3.65
CA GLU A 68 12.53 -4.16 4.57
C GLU A 68 11.02 -4.25 4.34
N VAL A 69 10.56 -5.40 3.84
CA VAL A 69 9.15 -5.70 3.57
C VAL A 69 8.26 -5.51 4.81
N ARG A 70 8.77 -5.78 6.01
CA ARG A 70 8.05 -5.59 7.28
C ARG A 70 7.72 -4.13 7.54
N LEU A 71 8.63 -3.22 7.23
CA LEU A 71 8.43 -1.77 7.40
C LEU A 71 7.47 -1.23 6.34
N LYS A 72 7.59 -1.69 5.09
CA LYS A 72 6.60 -1.40 4.04
C LYS A 72 5.18 -1.77 4.47
N ARG A 73 5.00 -3.00 4.98
CA ARG A 73 3.70 -3.48 5.48
C ARG A 73 3.21 -2.67 6.68
N PHE A 74 4.11 -2.30 7.59
CA PHE A 74 3.78 -1.44 8.72
C PHE A 74 3.22 -0.09 8.26
N THR A 75 3.79 0.53 7.24
CA THR A 75 3.22 1.77 6.67
C THR A 75 1.90 1.51 5.95
N LEU A 76 1.80 0.46 5.13
CA LEU A 76 0.59 0.14 4.36
C LEU A 76 -0.65 -0.09 5.24
N GLN A 77 -0.50 -0.54 6.48
CA GLN A 77 -1.65 -0.75 7.37
C GLN A 77 -2.47 0.54 7.60
N PHE A 78 -1.82 1.71 7.50
CA PHE A 78 -2.44 3.02 7.71
C PHE A 78 -2.98 3.64 6.41
N LEU A 79 -2.71 3.02 5.25
CA LEU A 79 -3.07 3.57 3.95
C LEU A 79 -4.57 3.89 3.82
N PRO A 80 -5.52 3.03 4.25
CA PRO A 80 -6.94 3.36 4.15
C PRO A 80 -7.31 4.62 4.96
N GLU A 81 -6.72 4.80 6.14
CA GLU A 81 -7.00 5.98 6.97
C GLU A 81 -6.38 7.25 6.36
N LEU A 82 -5.15 7.16 5.85
CA LEU A 82 -4.47 8.26 5.15
C LEU A 82 -5.27 8.71 3.93
N MET A 83 -5.77 7.76 3.13
CA MET A 83 -6.62 8.03 1.98
C MET A 83 -7.95 8.68 2.38
N TRP A 84 -8.59 8.17 3.44
CA TRP A 84 -9.82 8.76 3.97
C TRP A 84 -9.61 10.21 4.42
N VAL A 85 -8.56 10.48 5.20
CA VAL A 85 -8.25 11.82 5.69
C VAL A 85 -7.93 12.76 4.53
N TYR A 86 -7.12 12.32 3.57
CA TYR A 86 -6.83 13.08 2.35
C TYR A 86 -8.10 13.47 1.58
N LEU A 87 -8.99 12.50 1.32
CA LEU A 87 -10.22 12.74 0.58
C LEU A 87 -11.16 13.68 1.35
N ARG A 88 -11.30 13.49 2.67
CA ARG A 88 -12.10 14.34 3.55
C ARG A 88 -11.62 15.80 3.52
N LEU A 89 -10.30 16.02 3.64
CA LEU A 89 -9.70 17.37 3.64
C LEU A 89 -9.75 18.03 2.27
N THR A 90 -9.64 17.25 1.20
CA THR A 90 -9.77 17.75 -0.17
C THR A 90 -11.13 18.40 -0.42
N VAL A 91 -12.19 17.91 0.24
CA VAL A 91 -13.55 18.47 0.15
C VAL A 91 -13.72 19.70 1.05
N SER A 92 -13.08 19.75 2.23
CA SER A 92 -13.26 20.84 3.20
C SER A 92 -12.54 22.15 2.85
N ARG A 93 -11.74 22.17 1.77
CA ARG A 93 -10.89 23.32 1.33
C ARG A 93 -9.88 23.81 2.37
N ASP A 94 -9.67 23.07 3.45
CA ASP A 94 -8.64 23.34 4.45
C ASP A 94 -7.29 22.81 3.96
N ARG A 95 -6.62 23.62 3.14
CA ARG A 95 -5.42 23.21 2.39
C ARG A 95 -4.16 23.11 3.25
N GLN A 96 -4.15 23.70 4.44
CA GLN A 96 -2.92 23.86 5.23
C GLN A 96 -2.49 22.55 5.91
N SER A 97 -3.43 21.64 6.19
CA SER A 97 -3.17 20.36 6.88
C SER A 97 -2.96 19.15 5.95
N ASN A 98 -3.19 19.28 4.63
CA ASN A 98 -3.17 18.12 3.70
C ASN A 98 -1.79 17.79 3.12
N GLY A 99 -0.84 18.73 3.14
CA GLY A 99 0.40 18.62 2.35
C GLY A 99 1.27 17.41 2.69
N CYS A 100 1.39 17.05 3.97
CA CYS A 100 2.22 15.92 4.39
C CYS A 100 1.62 14.55 4.01
N ILE A 101 0.29 14.41 4.10
CA ILE A 101 -0.41 13.19 3.67
C ILE A 101 -0.35 13.06 2.16
N GLU A 102 -0.56 14.16 1.42
CA GLU A 102 -0.40 14.20 -0.03
C GLU A 102 1.00 13.74 -0.45
N ALA A 103 2.04 14.32 0.17
CA ALA A 103 3.43 13.96 -0.11
C ALA A 103 3.72 12.49 0.21
N LEU A 104 3.21 11.95 1.31
CA LEU A 104 3.36 10.54 1.67
C LEU A 104 2.70 9.63 0.62
N LEU A 105 1.45 9.89 0.25
CA LEU A 105 0.72 9.08 -0.72
C LEU A 105 1.39 9.12 -2.10
N LEU A 106 1.79 10.30 -2.59
CA LEU A 106 2.53 10.44 -3.85
C LEU A 106 3.90 9.77 -3.79
N GLY A 107 4.60 9.88 -2.66
CA GLY A 107 5.89 9.24 -2.45
C GLY A 107 5.78 7.71 -2.54
N ILE A 108 4.80 7.12 -1.84
CA ILE A 108 4.51 5.67 -1.90
C ILE A 108 4.16 5.26 -3.34
N TYR A 109 3.29 6.02 -4.00
CA TYR A 109 2.88 5.75 -5.39
C TYR A 109 4.09 5.72 -6.32
N ASN A 110 4.94 6.77 -6.29
CA ASN A 110 6.11 6.87 -7.16
C ASN A 110 7.14 5.76 -6.89
N LEU A 111 7.26 5.29 -5.64
CA LEU A 111 8.10 4.14 -5.31
C LEU A 111 7.52 2.83 -5.83
N GLU A 112 6.20 2.66 -5.86
CA GLU A 112 5.57 1.40 -6.25
C GLU A 112 5.37 1.26 -7.76
N ILE A 113 5.27 2.35 -8.52
CA ILE A 113 5.18 2.27 -9.99
C ILE A 113 6.50 1.81 -10.63
N ALA A 114 7.63 1.94 -9.93
CA ALA A 114 8.95 1.53 -10.41
C ALA A 114 9.36 0.15 -9.85
N ASP A 115 9.98 -0.69 -10.67
CA ASP A 115 10.60 -1.95 -10.29
C ASP A 115 11.96 -1.76 -9.62
N LYS A 116 12.61 -2.87 -9.26
CA LYS A 116 13.91 -2.85 -8.58
C LYS A 116 15.02 -2.26 -9.44
N ASP A 117 14.84 -2.27 -10.75
CA ASP A 117 15.78 -1.77 -11.75
C ASP A 117 15.42 -0.33 -12.19
N GLY A 118 14.35 0.25 -11.62
CA GLY A 118 13.87 1.60 -11.91
C GLY A 118 12.96 1.70 -13.13
N ASN A 119 12.57 0.57 -13.74
CA ASN A 119 11.64 0.57 -14.87
C ASN A 119 10.19 0.60 -14.37
N ASN A 120 9.30 1.18 -15.17
CA ASN A 120 7.88 1.18 -14.85
C ASN A 120 7.30 -0.25 -14.87
N LYS A 121 6.56 -0.60 -13.82
CA LYS A 121 5.91 -1.91 -13.68
C LYS A 121 4.66 -2.01 -14.54
N VAL A 122 4.53 -3.12 -15.25
CA VAL A 122 3.27 -3.58 -15.86
C VAL A 122 2.79 -4.80 -15.09
N LEU A 123 1.57 -4.76 -14.57
CA LEU A 123 0.98 -5.88 -13.86
C LEU A 123 0.03 -6.65 -14.77
N SER A 124 0.32 -7.94 -14.91
CA SER A 124 -0.38 -8.81 -15.84
C SER A 124 -0.49 -10.22 -15.30
N PHE A 125 -1.50 -10.96 -15.72
CA PHE A 125 -1.61 -12.39 -15.48
C PHE A 125 -2.00 -13.13 -16.76
N THR A 126 -1.76 -14.43 -16.77
CA THR A 126 -2.17 -15.31 -17.84
C THR A 126 -3.49 -15.97 -17.47
N ILE A 127 -4.46 -15.92 -18.38
CA ILE A 127 -5.72 -16.65 -18.20
C ILE A 127 -5.43 -18.17 -18.27
N PRO A 128 -5.75 -18.95 -17.22
CA PRO A 128 -5.58 -20.40 -17.25
C PRO A 128 -6.48 -21.04 -18.31
N SER A 129 -6.02 -22.16 -18.88
CA SER A 129 -6.78 -22.93 -19.87
C SER A 129 -6.87 -24.40 -19.47
N LEU A 130 -8.05 -24.99 -19.60
CA LEU A 130 -8.26 -26.43 -19.40
C LEU A 130 -7.61 -27.27 -20.51
N SER A 131 -7.36 -26.67 -21.67
CA SER A 131 -6.67 -27.29 -22.81
C SER A 131 -5.17 -27.43 -22.61
N LYS A 132 -4.60 -26.83 -21.55
CA LYS A 132 -3.18 -26.98 -21.19
C LYS A 132 -3.05 -27.75 -19.88
N PRO A 133 -2.03 -28.62 -19.75
CA PRO A 133 -1.72 -29.25 -18.49
C PRO A 133 -1.42 -28.18 -17.44
N SER A 134 -1.88 -28.43 -16.22
CA SER A 134 -1.59 -27.58 -15.08
C SER A 134 -1.14 -28.43 -13.90
N ILE A 135 -0.75 -27.78 -12.80
CA ILE A 135 -0.43 -28.48 -11.55
C ILE A 135 -1.65 -29.20 -10.94
N TYR A 136 -2.86 -28.93 -11.43
CA TYR A 136 -4.12 -29.48 -10.90
C TYR A 136 -4.79 -30.50 -11.82
N HIS A 137 -4.46 -30.51 -13.13
CA HIS A 137 -5.16 -31.37 -14.08
C HIS A 137 -4.33 -31.68 -15.33
N GLU A 138 -4.67 -32.80 -15.97
CA GLU A 138 -4.20 -33.20 -17.29
C GLU A 138 -5.35 -33.06 -18.30
N PRO A 139 -5.20 -32.38 -19.46
CA PRO A 139 -6.32 -32.09 -20.35
C PRO A 139 -7.03 -33.34 -20.89
N SER A 140 -6.30 -34.46 -21.00
CA SER A 140 -6.85 -35.74 -21.45
C SER A 140 -7.95 -36.29 -20.53
N THR A 141 -8.00 -35.87 -19.26
CA THR A 141 -9.03 -36.33 -18.31
C THR A 141 -10.34 -35.55 -18.41
N ILE A 142 -10.34 -34.40 -19.09
CA ILE A 142 -11.47 -33.46 -19.17
C ILE A 142 -12.39 -33.75 -20.38
N GLY A 143 -11.97 -34.66 -21.26
CA GLY A 143 -12.73 -35.06 -22.46
C GLY A 143 -12.42 -34.22 -23.69
N SER A 144 -12.93 -34.65 -24.85
CA SER A 144 -12.54 -34.12 -26.18
C SER A 144 -12.90 -32.66 -26.42
N MET A 145 -13.85 -32.09 -25.66
CA MET A 145 -14.26 -30.68 -25.81
C MET A 145 -13.13 -29.69 -25.46
N ALA A 146 -12.25 -30.04 -24.52
CA ALA A 146 -11.10 -29.22 -24.15
C ALA A 146 -9.92 -29.35 -25.14
N LEU A 147 -9.99 -30.27 -26.10
CA LEU A 147 -8.92 -30.58 -27.06
C LEU A 147 -9.31 -30.21 -28.50
N THR A 148 -10.36 -29.40 -28.69
CA THR A 148 -10.77 -28.94 -30.02
C THR A 148 -9.70 -28.05 -30.64
N GLU A 149 -9.54 -28.11 -31.97
CA GLU A 149 -8.56 -27.30 -32.70
C GLU A 149 -8.73 -25.79 -32.42
N GLY A 150 -9.94 -25.30 -32.18
CA GLY A 150 -10.19 -23.91 -31.75
C GLY A 150 -9.70 -23.60 -30.33
N ALA A 151 -9.85 -24.54 -29.39
CA ALA A 151 -9.30 -24.40 -28.04
C ALA A 151 -7.77 -24.51 -28.01
N LEU A 152 -7.20 -25.26 -28.96
CA LEU A 152 -5.77 -25.33 -29.20
C LEU A 152 -5.26 -24.11 -30.01
N CYS A 153 -6.06 -23.49 -30.88
CA CYS A 153 -5.61 -22.32 -31.63
C CYS A 153 -5.58 -21.04 -30.75
N GLN A 154 -6.33 -21.02 -29.64
CA GLN A 154 -6.19 -20.02 -28.56
C GLN A 154 -4.95 -20.25 -27.67
N HIS A 155 -3.98 -21.07 -28.10
CA HIS A 155 -2.84 -21.50 -27.30
C HIS A 155 -1.78 -20.43 -26.99
N ASP A 156 -1.82 -19.27 -27.63
CA ASP A 156 -1.07 -18.14 -27.12
C ASP A 156 -1.72 -17.72 -25.81
N LEU A 157 -1.06 -18.03 -24.70
CA LEU A 157 -1.50 -17.73 -23.35
C LEU A 157 -1.97 -16.27 -23.31
N ILE A 158 -3.29 -16.06 -23.25
CA ILE A 158 -3.86 -14.70 -23.24
C ILE A 158 -3.34 -14.02 -21.99
N ARG A 159 -2.39 -13.11 -22.19
CA ARG A 159 -1.81 -12.29 -21.15
C ARG A 159 -2.66 -11.03 -21.05
N VAL A 160 -3.34 -10.90 -19.91
CA VAL A 160 -4.16 -9.72 -19.62
C VAL A 160 -3.36 -8.78 -18.74
N VAL A 161 -3.21 -7.54 -19.19
CA VAL A 161 -2.70 -6.44 -18.37
C VAL A 161 -3.86 -5.89 -17.57
N TYR A 162 -3.77 -5.92 -16.25
CA TYR A 162 -4.81 -5.40 -15.36
C TYR A 162 -4.39 -4.11 -14.66
N SER A 163 -3.09 -3.79 -14.66
CA SER A 163 -2.56 -2.47 -14.30
C SER A 163 -1.44 -2.17 -15.28
N ASP A 164 -1.61 -1.11 -16.06
CA ASP A 164 -0.64 -0.72 -17.09
C ASP A 164 0.47 0.17 -16.50
N LEU A 165 1.31 0.73 -17.36
CA LEU A 165 2.34 1.70 -17.00
C LEU A 165 1.73 2.96 -16.38
N HIS A 166 2.11 3.23 -15.14
CA HIS A 166 1.71 4.43 -14.42
C HIS A 166 2.82 5.48 -14.47
N PRO A 167 2.53 6.75 -14.88
CA PRO A 167 3.54 7.80 -14.91
C PRO A 167 3.83 8.36 -13.52
N GLN A 168 5.07 8.80 -13.28
CA GLN A 168 5.43 9.52 -12.07
C GLN A 168 4.59 10.80 -11.92
N ARG A 169 4.18 11.12 -10.70
CA ARG A 169 3.39 12.32 -10.39
C ARG A 169 4.09 13.16 -9.32
N GLU A 170 4.22 14.46 -9.58
CA GLU A 170 4.79 15.41 -8.61
C GLU A 170 3.73 15.98 -7.67
N THR A 171 2.49 16.11 -8.14
CA THR A 171 1.39 16.71 -7.38
C THR A 171 0.07 15.99 -7.64
N PHE A 172 -0.84 16.05 -6.65
CA PHE A 172 -2.22 15.64 -6.85
C PHE A 172 -2.98 16.69 -7.67
N THR A 173 -3.69 16.23 -8.68
CA THR A 173 -4.59 17.02 -9.50
C THR A 173 -5.97 16.40 -9.51
N ALA A 174 -6.95 17.15 -9.99
CA ALA A 174 -8.31 16.64 -10.08
C ALA A 174 -8.42 15.38 -10.96
N GLN A 175 -7.56 15.28 -11.97
CA GLN A 175 -7.56 14.22 -12.97
C GLN A 175 -6.81 12.97 -12.50
N ASN A 176 -5.65 13.14 -11.85
CA ASN A 176 -4.79 12.01 -11.48
C ASN A 176 -5.13 11.37 -10.13
N ARG A 177 -5.86 12.07 -9.24
CA ARG A 177 -5.99 11.63 -7.84
C ARG A 177 -6.58 10.23 -7.70
N PHE A 178 -7.63 9.92 -8.45
CA PHE A 178 -8.26 8.60 -8.35
C PHE A 178 -7.42 7.51 -9.01
N GLU A 179 -6.63 7.84 -10.03
CA GLU A 179 -5.65 6.92 -10.61
C GLU A 179 -4.60 6.52 -9.57
N VAL A 180 -3.98 7.52 -8.92
CA VAL A 180 -2.98 7.32 -7.87
C VAL A 180 -3.57 6.53 -6.71
N LEU A 181 -4.72 6.96 -6.17
CA LEU A 181 -5.37 6.29 -5.03
C LEU A 181 -5.80 4.86 -5.36
N SER A 182 -6.26 4.59 -6.58
CA SER A 182 -6.64 3.23 -7.00
C SER A 182 -5.42 2.32 -7.09
N PHE A 183 -4.31 2.82 -7.63
CA PHE A 183 -3.05 2.07 -7.66
C PHE A 183 -2.52 1.78 -6.25
N LEU A 184 -2.57 2.77 -5.35
CA LEU A 184 -2.21 2.58 -3.95
C LEU A 184 -3.08 1.50 -3.27
N MET A 185 -4.38 1.47 -3.55
CA MET A 185 -5.27 0.41 -3.08
C MET A 185 -4.94 -0.96 -3.69
N LEU A 186 -4.47 -1.01 -4.93
CA LEU A 186 -3.96 -2.25 -5.51
C LEU A 186 -2.71 -2.74 -4.76
N CYS A 187 -1.78 -1.84 -4.40
CA CYS A 187 -0.63 -2.17 -3.57
C CYS A 187 -1.06 -2.69 -2.18
N TYR A 188 -2.04 -2.06 -1.54
CA TYR A 188 -2.63 -2.56 -0.30
C TYR A 188 -3.21 -3.96 -0.46
N ASN A 189 -4.01 -4.18 -1.51
CA ASN A 189 -4.64 -5.47 -1.80
C ASN A 189 -3.60 -6.59 -2.01
N SER A 190 -2.45 -6.28 -2.61
CA SER A 190 -1.35 -7.24 -2.77
C SER A 190 -0.76 -7.74 -1.43
N ALA A 191 -0.91 -6.95 -0.37
CA ALA A 191 -0.42 -7.26 0.97
C ALA A 191 -1.56 -7.51 1.98
N ILE A 192 -2.80 -7.64 1.51
CA ILE A 192 -3.99 -7.63 2.36
C ILE A 192 -3.92 -8.65 3.49
N VAL A 193 -3.45 -9.87 3.21
CA VAL A 193 -3.35 -10.98 4.18
C VAL A 193 -2.45 -10.66 5.39
N TYR A 194 -1.53 -9.70 5.24
CA TYR A 194 -0.59 -9.30 6.30
C TYR A 194 -1.11 -8.13 7.15
N MET A 195 -2.27 -7.56 6.81
CA MET A 195 -2.80 -6.40 7.50
C MET A 195 -3.49 -6.80 8.82
N PRO A 196 -3.34 -6.02 9.89
CA PRO A 196 -4.01 -6.29 11.16
C PRO A 196 -5.50 -5.89 11.10
N ALA A 197 -6.27 -6.39 12.08
CA ALA A 197 -7.70 -6.11 12.19
C ALA A 197 -8.05 -4.61 12.20
N SER A 198 -7.21 -3.77 12.81
CA SER A 198 -7.39 -2.31 12.81
C SER A 198 -7.36 -1.71 11.39
N SER A 199 -6.49 -2.26 10.52
CA SER A 199 -6.38 -1.84 9.13
C SER A 199 -7.59 -2.26 8.31
N TYR A 200 -8.07 -3.50 8.48
CA TYR A 200 -9.32 -3.95 7.85
C TYR A 200 -10.52 -3.11 8.28
N GLN A 201 -10.64 -2.79 9.58
CA GLN A 201 -11.70 -1.93 10.09
C GLN A 201 -11.63 -0.54 9.47
N SER A 202 -10.44 0.05 9.34
CA SER A 202 -10.24 1.34 8.67
C SER A 202 -10.65 1.27 7.20
N LEU A 203 -10.24 0.21 6.48
CA LEU A 203 -10.65 -0.03 5.09
C LEU A 203 -12.17 -0.11 4.94
N CYS A 204 -12.84 -0.95 5.74
CA CYS A 204 -14.29 -1.09 5.68
C CYS A 204 -15.02 0.22 6.02
N ARG A 205 -14.53 0.97 7.02
CA ARG A 205 -15.09 2.28 7.37
C ARG A 205 -14.94 3.27 6.23
N MET A 206 -13.75 3.36 5.62
CA MET A 206 -13.48 4.22 4.47
C MET A 206 -14.43 3.87 3.31
N GLY A 207 -14.55 2.58 2.95
CA GLY A 207 -15.39 2.14 1.83
C GLY A 207 -16.89 2.29 2.06
N SER A 208 -17.33 2.45 3.31
CA SER A 208 -18.75 2.62 3.67
C SER A 208 -19.23 4.07 3.75
N ARG A 209 -18.30 5.04 3.78
CA ARG A 209 -18.57 6.47 3.94
C ARG A 209 -18.58 7.18 2.58
#